data_AF-A0A838S1J0-F1
#
_entry.id   AF-A0A838S1J0-F1
#
_cell.length_a   1.000
_cell.length_b   1.000
_cell.length_c   1.000
_cell.angle_alpha   90.00
_cell.angle_beta   90.00
_cell.angle_gamma   90.00
#
_symmetry.space_group_name_H-M   'P 1'
#
loop_
_entity.id
_entity.type
_entity.pdbx_description
1 polymer ?
#
loop_
_entity_poly.entity_id
_entity_poly.type
_entity_poly.pdbx_seq_one_letter_code
_entity_poly.pdbx_strand_id
1 'polypeptide(L)'
;MVDLVKKLDKLKRLTLVELRGRSAQKVSAFAERRGWSSLTKLPTDQAMLGIIDPAIGDGRQLRSAEGCLEHFRARNEPRFFDGFADRAATVVEFRRRWPNGESRIIERANRILDNRFDLLGFHDLSFGNPIDWHLEPVSGKRAPLLHWSRLDVLDAELAGDKKIVWELNRHQYFSILGQAYWLTGDERYAETFVDHINSWMEQNPPKLGINWASSLEVAFRSISWLWAFHFFKASPAFTSSVLLRALKYLYLNGRHLETYLSTYFSPNTHLTGEALGLFYLGTLLPELK
;
A
#
# COMPACT_ATOMS: atom_id res chain seq x y z
N MET A 1 11.75 33.42 21.77
CA MET A 1 13.20 33.22 22.03
C MET A 1 13.53 31.81 22.52
N VAL A 2 12.88 31.30 23.57
CA VAL A 2 13.15 29.96 24.15
C VAL A 2 13.00 28.80 23.14
N ASP A 3 12.00 28.85 22.26
CA ASP A 3 11.76 27.81 21.24
C ASP A 3 12.82 27.82 20.12
N LEU A 4 13.33 29.00 19.76
CA LEU A 4 14.40 29.15 18.77
C LEU A 4 15.73 28.61 19.32
N VAL A 5 16.03 28.90 20.59
CA VAL A 5 17.24 28.40 21.27
C VAL A 5 17.19 26.87 21.42
N LYS A 6 16.04 26.29 21.81
CA LYS A 6 15.86 24.83 21.86
C LYS A 6 16.02 24.16 20.48
N LYS A 7 15.49 24.78 19.41
CA LYS A 7 15.66 24.29 18.03
C LYS A 7 17.13 24.37 17.58
N LEU A 8 17.84 25.45 17.92
CA LEU A 8 19.26 25.64 17.61
C LEU A 8 20.15 24.65 18.36
N ASP A 9 19.87 24.37 19.64
CA ASP A 9 20.62 23.36 20.42
C ASP A 9 20.37 21.94 19.93
N LYS A 10 19.14 21.63 19.48
CA LYS A 10 18.82 20.35 18.85
C LYS A 10 19.58 20.18 17.53
N LEU A 11 19.70 21.25 16.73
CA LEU A 11 20.46 21.26 15.47
C LEU A 11 21.97 21.07 15.69
N LYS A 12 22.54 21.66 16.76
CA LYS A 12 23.97 21.50 17.10
C LYS A 12 24.37 20.07 17.49
N ARG A 13 23.40 19.23 17.88
CA ARG A 13 23.62 17.82 18.26
C ARG A 13 23.46 16.83 17.10
N LEU A 14 23.07 17.29 15.91
CA LEU A 14 22.88 16.42 14.75
C LEU A 14 24.22 16.12 14.07
N THR A 15 24.39 14.88 13.64
CA THR A 15 25.52 14.52 12.77
C THR A 15 25.37 15.15 11.39
N LEU A 16 26.46 15.35 10.66
CA LEU A 16 26.42 15.86 9.26
C LEU A 16 25.58 14.96 8.35
N VAL A 17 25.62 13.64 8.57
CA VAL A 17 24.82 12.66 7.81
C VAL A 17 23.34 12.88 8.08
N GLU A 18 22.95 13.04 9.35
CA GLU A 18 21.57 13.34 9.72
C GLU A 18 21.08 14.67 9.15
N LEU A 19 21.90 15.71 9.24
CA LEU A 19 21.58 17.02 8.67
C LEU A 19 21.35 16.93 7.16
N ARG A 20 22.23 16.21 6.44
CA ARG A 20 22.10 15.99 5.00
C ARG A 20 20.82 15.24 4.65
N GLY A 21 20.51 14.14 5.35
CA GLY A 21 19.31 13.34 5.11
C GLY A 21 18.02 14.14 5.33
N ARG A 22 17.90 14.81 6.49
CA ARG A 22 16.74 15.66 6.80
C ARG A 22 16.59 16.83 5.84
N SER A 23 17.70 17.42 5.39
CA SER A 23 17.66 18.53 4.42
C SER A 23 17.21 18.05 3.04
N ALA A 24 17.71 16.89 2.58
CA ALA A 24 17.27 16.28 1.33
C ALA A 24 15.76 15.99 1.33
N GLN A 25 15.24 15.40 2.42
CA GLN A 25 13.80 15.16 2.60
C GLN A 25 12.99 16.46 2.52
N LYS A 26 13.43 17.53 3.20
CA LYS A 26 12.75 18.84 3.17
C LYS A 26 12.77 19.48 1.78
N VAL A 27 13.88 19.38 1.06
CA VAL A 27 13.99 19.87 -0.32
C VAL A 27 13.05 19.09 -1.24
N SER A 28 13.01 17.75 -1.11
CA SER A 28 12.10 16.91 -1.88
C SER A 28 10.63 17.27 -1.61
N ALA A 29 10.23 17.36 -0.33
CA ALA A 29 8.87 17.76 0.04
C ALA A 29 8.54 19.19 -0.44
N PHE A 30 9.51 20.11 -0.45
CA PHE A 30 9.31 21.44 -1.04
C PHE A 30 9.07 21.37 -2.55
N ALA A 31 9.90 20.63 -3.29
CA ALA A 31 9.76 20.44 -4.73
C ALA A 31 8.43 19.77 -5.09
N GLU A 32 8.00 18.75 -4.33
CA GLU A 32 6.68 18.12 -4.46
C GLU A 32 5.55 19.15 -4.27
N ARG A 33 5.61 19.97 -3.21
CA ARG A 33 4.59 21.00 -2.94
C ARG A 33 4.53 22.10 -3.99
N ARG A 34 5.63 22.36 -4.71
CA ARG A 34 5.68 23.31 -5.83
C ARG A 34 5.29 22.69 -7.17
N GLY A 35 5.01 21.39 -7.21
CA GLY A 35 4.71 20.66 -8.44
C GLY A 35 5.93 20.44 -9.34
N TRP A 36 7.14 20.60 -8.81
CA TRP A 36 8.39 20.42 -9.56
C TRP A 36 8.85 18.96 -9.61
N SER A 37 8.28 18.12 -8.75
CA SER A 37 8.57 16.67 -8.74
C SER A 37 7.56 15.91 -9.58
N SER A 38 8.06 15.08 -10.50
CA SER A 38 7.25 14.14 -11.28
C SER A 38 6.58 13.08 -10.41
N LEU A 39 7.09 12.82 -9.20
CA LEU A 39 6.57 11.82 -8.26
C LEU A 39 5.24 12.21 -7.60
N THR A 40 4.69 13.38 -7.94
CA THR A 40 3.37 13.86 -7.49
C THR A 40 2.24 13.46 -8.42
N LYS A 41 2.55 12.81 -9.55
CA LYS A 41 1.60 12.37 -10.57
C LYS A 41 1.84 10.91 -10.93
N LEU A 42 0.79 10.23 -11.35
CA LEU A 42 0.96 8.90 -11.94
C LEU A 42 1.71 9.03 -13.27
N PRO A 43 2.73 8.19 -13.53
CA PRO A 43 3.33 8.11 -14.85
C PRO A 43 2.28 7.68 -15.88
N THR A 44 2.47 8.12 -17.13
CA THR A 44 1.70 7.60 -18.26
C THR A 44 1.97 6.10 -18.43
N ASP A 45 1.11 5.38 -19.14
CA ASP A 45 1.35 3.95 -19.43
C ASP A 45 2.70 3.76 -20.14
N GLN A 46 2.99 4.61 -21.13
CA GLN A 46 4.26 4.59 -21.86
C GLN A 46 5.46 4.83 -20.94
N ALA A 47 5.38 5.81 -20.02
CA ALA A 47 6.46 6.08 -19.07
C ALA A 47 6.64 4.92 -18.08
N MET A 48 5.54 4.33 -17.61
CA MET A 48 5.57 3.18 -16.71
C MET A 48 6.23 1.97 -17.39
N LEU A 49 5.82 1.65 -18.61
CA LEU A 49 6.38 0.55 -19.40
C LEU A 49 7.87 0.78 -19.72
N GLY A 50 8.31 2.05 -19.83
CA GLY A 50 9.72 2.39 -20.01
C GLY A 50 10.60 2.22 -18.76
N ILE A 51 9.99 2.20 -17.56
CA ILE A 51 10.68 1.93 -16.29
C ILE A 51 10.87 0.42 -16.08
N ILE A 52 9.99 -0.39 -16.67
CA ILE A 52 10.06 -1.85 -16.58
C ILE A 52 11.28 -2.35 -17.36
N ASP A 53 12.16 -3.12 -16.74
CA ASP A 53 13.34 -3.69 -17.37
C ASP A 53 12.97 -4.84 -18.32
N PRO A 54 13.10 -4.67 -19.65
CA PRO A 54 12.80 -5.75 -20.58
C PRO A 54 13.83 -6.88 -20.51
N ALA A 55 14.97 -6.69 -19.83
CA ALA A 55 15.97 -7.75 -19.65
C ALA A 55 15.56 -8.79 -18.60
N ILE A 56 14.54 -8.49 -17.78
CA ILE A 56 14.04 -9.36 -16.71
C ILE A 56 12.71 -9.97 -17.17
N GLY A 57 12.76 -11.12 -17.84
CA GLY A 57 11.60 -11.83 -18.42
C GLY A 57 11.78 -12.19 -19.91
N ASP A 58 10.74 -12.74 -20.54
CA ASP A 58 10.70 -12.86 -22.01
C ASP A 58 10.42 -11.46 -22.60
N GLY A 59 11.49 -10.70 -22.85
CA GLY A 59 11.52 -9.23 -23.05
C GLY A 59 10.61 -8.60 -24.11
N ARG A 60 9.74 -9.38 -24.76
CA ARG A 60 8.63 -8.91 -25.62
C ARG A 60 7.33 -8.66 -24.86
N GLN A 61 7.04 -9.39 -23.78
CA GLN A 61 5.75 -9.33 -23.07
C GLN A 61 5.59 -8.05 -22.23
N LEU A 62 6.68 -7.50 -21.70
CA LEU A 62 6.62 -6.35 -20.78
C LEU A 62 6.38 -4.96 -21.44
N ARG A 63 5.94 -4.94 -22.70
CA ARG A 63 5.70 -3.71 -23.48
C ARG A 63 4.23 -3.31 -23.60
N SER A 64 3.32 -4.05 -22.98
CA SER A 64 1.89 -3.72 -22.90
C SER A 64 1.32 -4.08 -21.53
N ALA A 65 0.15 -3.55 -21.19
CA ALA A 65 -0.54 -3.91 -19.95
C ALA A 65 -0.87 -5.41 -19.92
N GLU A 66 -1.34 -5.93 -21.06
CA GLU A 66 -1.72 -7.34 -21.25
C GLU A 66 -0.51 -8.24 -21.02
N GLY A 67 0.61 -7.95 -21.67
CA GLY A 67 1.81 -8.76 -21.53
C GLY A 67 2.45 -8.65 -20.14
N CYS A 68 2.32 -7.52 -19.45
CA CYS A 68 2.67 -7.43 -18.02
C CYS A 68 1.83 -8.38 -17.15
N LEU A 69 0.52 -8.49 -17.41
CA LEU A 69 -0.35 -9.41 -16.68
C LEU A 69 -0.05 -10.88 -17.03
N GLU A 70 0.14 -11.19 -18.31
CA GLU A 70 0.53 -12.53 -18.77
C GLU A 70 1.84 -12.97 -18.14
N HIS A 71 2.86 -12.09 -18.15
CA HIS A 71 4.14 -12.34 -17.47
C HIS A 71 3.93 -12.56 -15.97
N PHE A 72 3.18 -11.71 -15.28
CA PHE A 72 2.92 -11.87 -13.83
C PHE A 72 2.20 -13.18 -13.50
N ARG A 73 1.30 -13.64 -14.37
CA ARG A 73 0.58 -14.93 -14.22
C ARG A 73 1.49 -16.12 -14.48
N ALA A 74 2.32 -16.06 -15.50
CA ALA A 74 3.13 -17.17 -16.01
C ALA A 74 4.50 -17.31 -15.34
N ARG A 75 5.06 -16.23 -14.77
CA ARG A 75 6.40 -16.26 -14.15
C ARG A 75 6.45 -17.19 -12.94
N ASN A 76 7.54 -17.93 -12.84
CA ASN A 76 7.85 -18.81 -11.70
C ASN A 76 8.89 -18.21 -10.74
N GLU A 77 9.58 -17.15 -11.17
CA GLU A 77 10.52 -16.38 -10.36
C GLU A 77 10.19 -14.89 -10.48
N PRO A 78 10.36 -14.09 -9.41
CA PRO A 78 10.73 -14.50 -8.05
C PRO A 78 9.62 -15.34 -7.39
N ARG A 79 10.01 -16.37 -6.64
CA ARG A 79 9.06 -17.10 -5.78
C ARG A 79 8.51 -16.19 -4.69
N PHE A 80 7.22 -16.34 -4.40
CA PHE A 80 6.55 -15.59 -3.34
C PHE A 80 6.66 -16.30 -1.98
N PHE A 81 5.71 -17.17 -1.65
CA PHE A 81 5.75 -18.05 -0.49
C PHE A 81 5.35 -19.45 -0.92
N ASP A 82 5.89 -20.49 -0.28
CA ASP A 82 5.63 -21.89 -0.67
C ASP A 82 4.14 -22.25 -0.60
N GLY A 83 3.38 -21.67 0.35
CA GLY A 83 1.93 -21.83 0.43
C GLY A 83 1.15 -21.25 -0.77
N PHE A 84 1.81 -20.53 -1.68
CA PHE A 84 1.22 -20.05 -2.92
C PHE A 84 1.61 -20.86 -4.15
N ALA A 85 2.49 -21.86 -4.01
CA ALA A 85 2.90 -22.73 -5.11
C ALA A 85 1.77 -23.70 -5.53
N ASP A 86 0.99 -24.18 -4.57
CA ASP A 86 -0.16 -25.07 -4.80
C ASP A 86 -1.34 -24.64 -3.91
N ARG A 87 -2.35 -24.03 -4.55
CA ARG A 87 -3.60 -23.62 -3.90
C ARG A 87 -4.34 -24.82 -3.31
N ALA A 88 -4.45 -25.93 -4.05
CA ALA A 88 -5.25 -27.07 -3.63
C ALA A 88 -4.64 -27.73 -2.38
N ALA A 89 -3.32 -27.97 -2.40
CA ALA A 89 -2.61 -28.51 -1.24
C ALA A 89 -2.70 -27.57 -0.02
N THR A 90 -2.57 -26.26 -0.23
CA THR A 90 -2.66 -25.26 0.84
C THR A 90 -4.06 -25.21 1.46
N VAL A 91 -5.13 -25.25 0.65
CA VAL A 91 -6.50 -25.29 1.14
C VAL A 91 -6.78 -26.56 1.95
N VAL A 92 -6.30 -27.72 1.48
CA VAL A 92 -6.43 -28.99 2.22
C VAL A 92 -5.72 -28.92 3.57
N GLU A 93 -4.46 -28.43 3.60
CA GLU A 93 -3.70 -28.32 4.84
C GLU A 93 -4.31 -27.29 5.80
N PHE A 94 -4.83 -26.18 5.27
CA PHE A 94 -5.54 -25.17 6.06
C PHE A 94 -6.77 -25.77 6.76
N ARG A 95 -7.65 -26.46 6.01
CA ARG A 95 -8.84 -27.13 6.55
C ARG A 95 -8.47 -28.16 7.61
N ARG A 96 -7.37 -28.89 7.41
CA ARG A 96 -6.88 -29.90 8.35
C ARG A 96 -6.40 -29.29 9.68
N ARG A 97 -5.65 -28.17 9.63
CA ARG A 97 -5.09 -27.51 10.81
C ARG A 97 -6.10 -26.64 11.55
N TRP A 98 -7.03 -26.02 10.82
CA TRP A 98 -8.03 -25.10 11.36
C TRP A 98 -9.44 -25.47 10.90
N PRO A 99 -10.08 -26.49 11.51
CA PRO A 99 -11.40 -26.96 11.09
C PRO A 99 -12.49 -25.88 11.09
N ASN A 100 -12.40 -24.91 12.01
CA ASN A 100 -13.33 -23.77 12.09
C ASN A 100 -12.80 -22.50 11.42
N GLY A 101 -11.62 -22.55 10.79
CA GLY A 101 -10.95 -21.38 10.21
C GLY A 101 -11.65 -20.87 8.96
N GLU A 102 -12.14 -21.78 8.12
CA GLU A 102 -12.81 -21.44 6.86
C GLU A 102 -14.07 -20.63 7.07
N SER A 103 -14.99 -21.09 7.92
CA SER A 103 -16.23 -20.36 8.21
C SER A 103 -15.97 -18.95 8.77
N ARG A 104 -14.94 -18.79 9.62
CA ARG A 104 -14.55 -17.48 10.18
C ARG A 104 -13.98 -16.54 9.11
N ILE A 105 -13.19 -17.06 8.17
CA ILE A 105 -12.66 -16.26 7.05
C ILE A 105 -13.80 -15.81 6.14
N ILE A 106 -14.68 -16.74 5.77
CA ILE A 106 -15.83 -16.47 4.90
C ILE A 106 -16.77 -15.44 5.55
N GLU A 107 -17.07 -15.59 6.84
CA GLU A 107 -17.89 -14.63 7.58
C GLU A 107 -17.29 -13.21 7.55
N ARG A 108 -15.98 -13.08 7.86
CA ARG A 108 -15.29 -11.80 7.81
C ARG A 108 -15.22 -11.23 6.39
N ALA A 109 -14.99 -12.07 5.39
CA ALA A 109 -14.95 -11.66 3.99
C ALA A 109 -16.32 -11.16 3.53
N ASN A 110 -17.42 -11.81 3.92
CA ASN A 110 -18.77 -11.37 3.60
C ASN A 110 -19.09 -9.99 4.21
N ARG A 111 -18.64 -9.71 5.43
CA ARG A 111 -18.78 -8.37 6.01
C ARG A 111 -18.00 -7.30 5.22
N ILE A 112 -16.84 -7.66 4.68
CA ILE A 112 -16.05 -6.77 3.81
C ILE A 112 -16.79 -6.50 2.48
N LEU A 113 -17.52 -7.48 1.93
CA LEU A 113 -18.39 -7.26 0.75
C LEU A 113 -19.41 -6.14 1.01
N ASP A 114 -19.89 -6.05 2.25
CA ASP A 114 -20.84 -5.01 2.70
C ASP A 114 -20.14 -3.71 3.18
N ASN A 115 -18.85 -3.54 2.90
CA ASN A 115 -18.01 -2.42 3.36
C ASN A 115 -18.00 -2.25 4.90
N ARG A 116 -18.04 -3.37 5.63
CA ARG A 116 -17.94 -3.41 7.10
C ARG A 116 -16.60 -3.98 7.55
N PHE A 117 -15.94 -3.27 8.47
CA PHE A 117 -14.58 -3.58 8.88
C PHE A 117 -14.45 -3.69 10.40
N ASP A 118 -13.73 -4.71 10.85
CA ASP A 118 -13.30 -4.87 12.24
C ASP A 118 -11.82 -4.45 12.34
N LEU A 119 -11.53 -3.34 13.02
CA LEU A 119 -10.20 -2.70 13.07
C LEU A 119 -9.87 -2.27 14.50
N LEU A 120 -8.66 -2.56 14.97
CA LEU A 120 -8.13 -2.07 16.26
C LEU A 120 -9.05 -2.33 17.48
N GLY A 121 -9.83 -3.41 17.46
CA GLY A 121 -10.79 -3.74 18.52
C GLY A 121 -12.18 -3.11 18.35
N PHE A 122 -12.37 -2.24 17.36
CA PHE A 122 -13.70 -1.83 16.91
C PHE A 122 -14.29 -2.88 15.98
N HIS A 123 -15.60 -3.04 16.04
CA HIS A 123 -16.36 -3.95 15.20
C HIS A 123 -17.37 -3.18 14.34
N ASP A 124 -17.62 -3.69 13.15
CA ASP A 124 -18.66 -3.17 12.23
C ASP A 124 -18.50 -1.71 11.80
N LEU A 125 -17.25 -1.23 11.73
CA LEU A 125 -16.98 0.12 11.24
C LEU A 125 -17.43 0.27 9.78
N SER A 126 -18.15 1.37 9.52
CA SER A 126 -18.53 1.81 8.18
C SER A 126 -17.80 3.10 7.84
N PHE A 127 -17.08 3.08 6.73
CA PHE A 127 -16.37 4.25 6.19
C PHE A 127 -17.17 4.95 5.09
N GLY A 128 -18.48 4.68 5.01
CA GLY A 128 -19.37 5.17 3.96
C GLY A 128 -19.59 4.14 2.86
N ASN A 129 -20.59 4.40 2.02
CA ASN A 129 -20.87 3.63 0.80
C ASN A 129 -21.16 4.60 -0.35
N PRO A 130 -20.20 4.83 -1.28
CA PRO A 130 -18.88 4.20 -1.38
C PRO A 130 -17.94 4.56 -0.22
N ILE A 131 -16.89 3.76 0.00
CA ILE A 131 -15.88 4.00 1.05
C ILE A 131 -15.20 5.36 0.84
N ASP A 132 -15.19 6.19 1.88
CA ASP A 132 -14.38 7.40 1.96
C ASP A 132 -13.04 7.09 2.65
N TRP A 133 -11.97 7.02 1.87
CA TRP A 133 -10.64 6.62 2.35
C TRP A 133 -9.94 7.66 3.24
N HIS A 134 -10.56 8.82 3.44
CA HIS A 134 -10.09 9.88 4.32
C HIS A 134 -11.00 10.08 5.55
N LEU A 135 -12.07 9.29 5.69
CA LEU A 135 -12.99 9.36 6.82
C LEU A 135 -12.45 8.57 8.01
N GLU A 136 -12.50 9.18 9.19
CA GLU A 136 -12.41 8.50 10.48
C GLU A 136 -13.83 8.28 11.01
N PRO A 137 -14.30 7.03 11.09
CA PRO A 137 -15.73 6.73 11.24
C PRO A 137 -16.26 6.93 12.66
N VAL A 138 -15.40 6.96 13.70
CA VAL A 138 -15.84 7.12 15.10
C VAL A 138 -16.14 8.59 15.40
N SER A 139 -15.27 9.52 14.98
CA SER A 139 -15.48 10.95 15.14
C SER A 139 -16.23 11.61 13.98
N GLY A 140 -16.33 10.94 12.84
CA GLY A 140 -16.91 11.48 11.60
C GLY A 140 -16.01 12.51 10.90
N LYS A 141 -14.76 12.69 11.36
CA LYS A 141 -13.83 13.65 10.78
C LYS A 141 -13.26 13.12 9.47
N ARG A 142 -13.21 13.98 8.46
CA ARG A 142 -12.63 13.67 7.15
C ARG A 142 -11.34 14.43 6.95
N ALA A 143 -10.22 13.70 6.81
CA ALA A 143 -8.92 14.31 6.61
C ALA A 143 -8.87 15.11 5.29
N PRO A 144 -8.26 16.31 5.26
CA PRO A 144 -8.23 17.11 4.05
C PRO A 144 -7.21 16.60 3.04
N LEU A 145 -7.50 16.81 1.76
CA LEU A 145 -6.63 16.42 0.65
C LEU A 145 -5.52 17.47 0.40
N LEU A 146 -4.60 17.59 1.36
CA LEU A 146 -3.41 18.44 1.25
C LEU A 146 -2.16 17.60 0.96
N HIS A 147 -1.08 18.23 0.50
CA HIS A 147 0.22 17.54 0.44
C HIS A 147 0.57 16.98 1.82
N TRP A 148 0.98 15.71 1.86
CA TRP A 148 1.14 14.95 3.09
C TRP A 148 2.01 15.67 4.14
N SER A 149 3.03 16.42 3.72
CA SER A 149 3.95 17.15 4.62
C SER A 149 3.33 18.39 5.27
N ARG A 150 2.12 18.77 4.88
CA ARG A 150 1.35 19.89 5.47
C ARG A 150 0.28 19.41 6.45
N LEU A 151 0.03 18.11 6.53
CA LEU A 151 -0.93 17.55 7.45
C LEU A 151 -0.28 17.41 8.83
N ASP A 152 -0.81 18.10 9.82
CA ASP A 152 -0.50 17.79 11.21
C ASP A 152 -1.34 16.60 11.65
N VAL A 153 -0.88 15.40 11.29
CA VAL A 153 -1.58 14.16 11.64
C VAL A 153 -1.58 13.89 13.15
N LEU A 154 -0.94 14.70 14.00
CA LEU A 154 -1.09 14.57 15.46
C LEU A 154 -2.28 15.38 16.00
N ASP A 155 -2.81 16.30 15.20
CA ASP A 155 -4.00 17.06 15.53
C ASP A 155 -5.27 16.23 15.27
N ALA A 156 -5.91 15.78 16.36
CA ALA A 156 -7.16 15.03 16.29
C ALA A 156 -8.33 15.89 15.77
N GLU A 157 -8.24 17.21 15.79
CA GLU A 157 -9.24 18.09 15.16
C GLU A 157 -9.19 18.02 13.63
N LEU A 158 -8.01 17.73 13.07
CA LEU A 158 -7.83 17.64 11.62
C LEU A 158 -8.41 16.35 11.02
N ALA A 159 -8.24 15.21 11.70
CA ALA A 159 -8.49 13.90 11.09
C ALA A 159 -9.03 12.82 12.04
N GLY A 160 -9.41 13.17 13.28
CA GLY A 160 -9.83 12.18 14.28
C GLY A 160 -8.68 11.27 14.72
N ASP A 161 -8.99 10.03 15.12
CA ASP A 161 -7.97 9.01 15.35
C ASP A 161 -7.45 8.45 14.02
N LYS A 162 -6.35 9.05 13.55
CA LYS A 162 -5.64 8.61 12.33
C LYS A 162 -5.32 7.12 12.29
N LYS A 163 -5.18 6.43 13.43
CA LYS A 163 -4.83 5.01 13.44
C LYS A 163 -5.93 4.17 12.81
N ILE A 164 -7.20 4.55 13.04
CA ILE A 164 -8.36 3.86 12.44
C ILE A 164 -8.34 4.04 10.92
N VAL A 165 -8.11 5.27 10.46
CA VAL A 165 -7.98 5.59 9.03
C VAL A 165 -6.81 4.83 8.40
N TRP A 166 -5.64 4.87 9.04
CA TRP A 166 -4.45 4.18 8.55
C TRP A 166 -4.61 2.66 8.54
N GLU A 167 -5.24 2.06 9.56
CA GLU A 167 -5.45 0.60 9.61
C GLU A 167 -6.28 0.10 8.42
N LEU A 168 -7.35 0.82 8.05
CA LEU A 168 -8.11 0.52 6.83
C LEU A 168 -7.22 0.66 5.58
N ASN A 169 -6.48 1.76 5.49
CA ASN A 169 -5.65 2.13 4.32
C ASN A 169 -4.34 1.35 4.21
N ARG A 170 -4.01 0.48 5.18
CA ARG A 170 -3.01 -0.59 5.01
C ARG A 170 -3.52 -1.72 4.13
N HIS A 171 -4.84 -1.82 3.92
CA HIS A 171 -5.51 -2.86 3.15
C HIS A 171 -5.13 -4.28 3.55
N GLN A 172 -4.76 -4.52 4.82
CA GLN A 172 -4.39 -5.86 5.29
C GLN A 172 -5.55 -6.86 5.13
N TYR A 173 -6.79 -6.36 5.14
CA TYR A 173 -7.99 -7.16 4.90
C TYR A 173 -8.08 -7.74 3.47
N PHE A 174 -7.31 -7.25 2.49
CA PHE A 174 -7.24 -7.89 1.17
C PHE A 174 -6.80 -9.36 1.25
N SER A 175 -5.98 -9.71 2.24
CA SER A 175 -5.61 -11.10 2.50
C SER A 175 -6.79 -11.96 2.97
N ILE A 176 -7.79 -11.37 3.64
CA ILE A 176 -9.01 -12.08 4.08
C ILE A 176 -9.88 -12.38 2.86
N LEU A 177 -10.07 -11.39 1.98
CA LEU A 177 -10.76 -11.59 0.69
C LEU A 177 -10.04 -12.66 -0.16
N GLY A 178 -8.71 -12.60 -0.24
CA GLY A 178 -7.90 -13.55 -0.99
C GLY A 178 -8.00 -14.98 -0.45
N GLN A 179 -7.98 -15.16 0.87
CA GLN A 179 -8.20 -16.45 1.50
C GLN A 179 -9.61 -16.99 1.22
N ALA A 180 -10.65 -16.15 1.35
CA ALA A 180 -12.01 -16.54 1.04
C ALA A 180 -12.16 -16.98 -0.42
N TYR A 181 -11.61 -16.21 -1.36
CA TYR A 181 -11.54 -16.57 -2.79
C TYR A 181 -10.86 -17.91 -3.01
N TRP A 182 -9.75 -18.21 -2.31
CA TRP A 182 -9.09 -19.50 -2.45
C TRP A 182 -9.87 -20.67 -1.86
N LEU A 183 -10.56 -20.46 -0.75
CA LEU A 183 -11.34 -21.49 -0.06
C LEU A 183 -12.62 -21.85 -0.84
N THR A 184 -13.29 -20.86 -1.42
CA THR A 184 -14.62 -21.02 -2.03
C THR A 184 -14.61 -21.01 -3.56
N GLY A 185 -13.67 -20.29 -4.18
CA GLY A 185 -13.71 -19.98 -5.62
C GLY A 185 -14.74 -18.91 -6.01
N ASP A 186 -15.32 -18.19 -5.05
CA ASP A 186 -16.32 -17.15 -5.30
C ASP A 186 -15.65 -15.85 -5.79
N GLU A 187 -15.95 -15.45 -7.01
CA GLU A 187 -15.37 -14.26 -7.67
C GLU A 187 -15.77 -12.94 -7.02
N ARG A 188 -16.86 -12.89 -6.23
CA ARG A 188 -17.29 -11.65 -5.54
C ARG A 188 -16.20 -11.09 -4.63
N TYR A 189 -15.35 -11.95 -4.06
CA TYR A 189 -14.21 -11.51 -3.26
C TYR A 189 -13.11 -10.84 -4.09
N ALA A 190 -12.87 -11.32 -5.31
CA ALA A 190 -11.92 -10.73 -6.23
C ALA A 190 -12.46 -9.42 -6.84
N GLU A 191 -13.75 -9.38 -7.17
CA GLU A 191 -14.47 -8.18 -7.61
C GLU A 191 -14.49 -7.09 -6.53
N THR A 192 -14.64 -7.46 -5.26
CA THR A 192 -14.59 -6.48 -4.16
C THR A 192 -13.18 -5.93 -3.95
N PHE A 193 -12.15 -6.77 -4.03
CA PHE A 193 -10.76 -6.30 -4.05
C PHE A 193 -10.52 -5.34 -5.23
N VAL A 194 -10.97 -5.76 -6.42
CA VAL A 194 -11.34 -4.97 -7.61
C VAL A 194 -11.66 -3.50 -7.36
N ASP A 195 -12.85 -3.36 -6.80
CA ASP A 195 -13.54 -2.11 -6.54
C ASP A 195 -12.83 -1.29 -5.46
N HIS A 196 -12.38 -1.94 -4.39
CA HIS A 196 -11.70 -1.28 -3.28
C HIS A 196 -10.36 -0.67 -3.73
N ILE A 197 -9.52 -1.43 -4.45
CA ILE A 197 -8.23 -0.91 -4.90
C ILE A 197 -8.40 0.23 -5.92
N ASN A 198 -9.37 0.13 -6.85
CA ASN A 198 -9.65 1.19 -7.81
C ASN A 198 -10.19 2.45 -7.13
N SER A 199 -11.20 2.32 -6.26
CA SER A 199 -11.74 3.43 -5.48
C SER A 199 -10.66 4.11 -4.65
N TRP A 200 -9.76 3.33 -4.03
CA TRP A 200 -8.63 3.89 -3.30
C TRP A 200 -7.71 4.70 -4.22
N MET A 201 -7.32 4.15 -5.37
CA MET A 201 -6.48 4.84 -6.35
C MET A 201 -7.14 6.08 -6.97
N GLU A 202 -8.46 6.20 -6.95
CA GLU A 202 -9.18 7.39 -7.41
C GLU A 202 -9.18 8.50 -6.36
N GLN A 203 -9.35 8.14 -5.10
CA GLN A 203 -9.45 9.09 -3.99
C GLN A 203 -8.10 9.45 -3.35
N ASN A 204 -7.02 8.75 -3.71
CA ASN A 204 -5.69 8.93 -3.14
C ASN A 204 -4.64 9.28 -4.21
N PRO A 205 -4.69 10.49 -4.80
CA PRO A 205 -3.65 10.95 -5.71
C PRO A 205 -2.26 10.94 -5.03
N PRO A 206 -1.18 10.69 -5.78
CA PRO A 206 0.15 10.58 -5.18
C PRO A 206 0.55 11.80 -4.34
N LYS A 207 1.11 11.53 -3.16
CA LYS A 207 1.62 12.53 -2.20
C LYS A 207 0.54 13.43 -1.55
N LEU A 208 -0.75 13.16 -1.78
CA LEU A 208 -1.84 13.95 -1.22
C LEU A 208 -2.68 13.14 -0.22
N GLY A 209 -3.03 13.78 0.89
CA GLY A 209 -3.88 13.21 1.93
C GLY A 209 -3.13 12.38 2.97
N ILE A 210 -3.90 11.95 3.96
CA ILE A 210 -3.41 11.28 5.17
C ILE A 210 -2.72 9.94 4.88
N ASN A 211 -3.07 9.29 3.77
CA ASN A 211 -2.55 7.97 3.36
C ASN A 211 -1.12 7.98 2.79
N TRP A 212 -0.55 9.18 2.63
CA TRP A 212 0.87 9.40 2.28
C TRP A 212 1.68 10.03 3.42
N ALA A 213 1.06 10.31 4.58
CA ALA A 213 1.70 11.05 5.67
C ALA A 213 2.66 10.21 6.53
N SER A 214 2.61 8.88 6.40
CA SER A 214 3.48 7.97 7.14
C SER A 214 4.05 6.91 6.19
N SER A 215 5.39 6.89 6.08
CA SER A 215 6.12 5.92 5.26
C SER A 215 5.86 4.47 5.69
N LEU A 216 5.70 4.22 6.99
CA LEU A 216 5.34 2.88 7.49
C LEU A 216 4.01 2.39 6.91
N GLU A 217 3.02 3.27 6.81
CA GLU A 217 1.70 2.93 6.27
C GLU A 217 1.77 2.66 4.76
N VAL A 218 2.59 3.43 4.03
CA VAL A 218 2.90 3.21 2.61
C VAL A 218 3.57 1.84 2.41
N ALA A 219 4.49 1.47 3.29
CA ALA A 219 5.17 0.17 3.25
C ALA A 219 4.19 -0.99 3.46
N PHE A 220 3.38 -0.95 4.52
CA PHE A 220 2.40 -2.01 4.78
C PHE A 220 1.34 -2.13 3.69
N ARG A 221 0.85 -1.01 3.14
CA ARG A 221 -0.06 -1.06 1.99
C ARG A 221 0.56 -1.76 0.78
N SER A 222 1.83 -1.46 0.50
CA SER A 222 2.56 -2.08 -0.61
C SER A 222 2.69 -3.60 -0.43
N ILE A 223 2.97 -4.05 0.80
CA ILE A 223 3.01 -5.47 1.14
C ILE A 223 1.63 -6.11 0.95
N SER A 224 0.56 -5.53 1.49
CA SER A 224 -0.81 -6.04 1.35
C SER A 224 -1.23 -6.20 -0.11
N TRP A 225 -0.89 -5.23 -0.96
CA TRP A 225 -1.19 -5.30 -2.40
C TRP A 225 -0.46 -6.44 -3.10
N LEU A 226 0.83 -6.63 -2.81
CA LEU A 226 1.61 -7.73 -3.39
C LEU A 226 1.02 -9.09 -2.99
N TRP A 227 0.63 -9.27 -1.72
CA TRP A 227 -0.10 -10.46 -1.27
C TRP A 227 -1.42 -10.64 -2.02
N ALA A 228 -2.22 -9.58 -2.16
CA ALA A 228 -3.49 -9.62 -2.87
C ALA A 228 -3.31 -10.02 -4.35
N PHE A 229 -2.30 -9.49 -5.04
CA PHE A 229 -2.04 -9.85 -6.43
C PHE A 229 -1.77 -11.35 -6.57
N HIS A 230 -1.04 -11.97 -5.64
CA HIS A 230 -0.79 -13.41 -5.67
C HIS A 230 -2.06 -14.24 -5.41
N PHE A 231 -2.96 -13.78 -4.54
CA PHE A 231 -4.26 -14.43 -4.36
C PHE A 231 -5.13 -14.34 -5.62
N PHE A 232 -5.22 -13.16 -6.22
CA PHE A 232 -6.18 -12.87 -7.28
C PHE A 232 -5.62 -12.97 -8.71
N LYS A 233 -4.35 -13.35 -8.90
CA LYS A 233 -3.72 -13.39 -10.22
C LYS A 233 -4.49 -14.18 -11.27
N ALA A 234 -5.22 -15.22 -10.87
CA ALA A 234 -6.01 -16.07 -11.77
C ALA A 234 -7.45 -15.57 -12.00
N SER A 235 -7.94 -14.61 -11.21
CA SER A 235 -9.29 -14.08 -11.36
C SER A 235 -9.40 -13.25 -12.65
N PRO A 236 -10.53 -13.34 -13.38
CA PRO A 236 -10.82 -12.47 -14.51
C PRO A 236 -11.04 -11.00 -14.11
N ALA A 237 -11.46 -10.72 -12.87
CA ALA A 237 -11.65 -9.37 -12.37
C ALA A 237 -10.32 -8.61 -12.21
N PHE A 238 -9.21 -9.33 -11.99
CA PHE A 238 -7.87 -8.73 -11.93
C PHE A 238 -7.27 -8.57 -13.34
N THR A 239 -7.65 -7.46 -13.99
CA THR A 239 -7.31 -7.15 -15.38
C THR A 239 -5.93 -6.49 -15.55
N SER A 240 -5.49 -6.37 -16.80
CA SER A 240 -4.22 -5.72 -17.18
C SER A 240 -4.20 -4.25 -16.78
N SER A 241 -5.32 -3.56 -16.93
CA SER A 241 -5.47 -2.14 -16.57
C SER A 241 -5.38 -1.93 -15.05
N VAL A 242 -6.00 -2.81 -14.26
CA VAL A 242 -5.92 -2.76 -12.79
C VAL A 242 -4.48 -3.01 -12.33
N LEU A 243 -3.84 -4.08 -12.83
CA LEU A 243 -2.45 -4.39 -12.51
C LEU A 243 -1.53 -3.21 -12.88
N LEU A 244 -1.60 -2.71 -14.11
CA LEU A 244 -0.71 -1.64 -14.57
C LEU A 244 -0.90 -0.36 -13.74
N ARG A 245 -2.14 0.03 -13.44
CA ARG A 245 -2.42 1.19 -12.58
C ARG A 245 -1.85 0.98 -11.18
N ALA A 246 -2.01 -0.20 -10.61
CA ALA A 246 -1.50 -0.52 -9.28
C ALA A 246 0.04 -0.58 -9.25
N LEU A 247 0.70 -1.07 -10.29
CA LEU A 247 2.17 -1.04 -10.44
C LEU A 247 2.72 0.39 -10.43
N LYS A 248 2.02 1.35 -11.07
CA LYS A 248 2.40 2.78 -10.99
C LYS A 248 2.37 3.29 -9.55
N TYR A 249 1.37 2.90 -8.78
CA TYR A 249 1.28 3.24 -7.37
C TYR A 249 2.38 2.57 -6.54
N LEU A 250 2.67 1.28 -6.77
CA LEU A 250 3.76 0.58 -6.09
C LEU A 250 5.13 1.18 -6.40
N TYR A 251 5.37 1.59 -7.65
CA TYR A 251 6.55 2.37 -8.02
C TYR A 251 6.65 3.68 -7.22
N LEU A 252 5.58 4.48 -7.19
CA LEU A 252 5.56 5.74 -6.44
C LEU A 252 5.65 5.54 -4.91
N ASN A 253 5.13 4.43 -4.39
CA ASN A 253 5.29 4.03 -3.00
C ASN A 253 6.78 3.74 -2.72
N GLY A 254 7.45 2.95 -3.56
CA GLY A 254 8.88 2.68 -3.46
C GLY A 254 9.70 3.97 -3.43
N ARG A 255 9.48 4.86 -4.41
CA ARG A 255 10.15 6.18 -4.46
C ARG A 255 9.85 7.05 -3.24
N HIS A 256 8.65 6.95 -2.67
CA HIS A 256 8.30 7.63 -1.42
C HIS A 256 9.13 7.08 -0.26
N LEU A 257 9.17 5.76 -0.09
CA LEU A 257 9.91 5.08 0.98
C LEU A 257 11.40 5.42 0.92
N GLU A 258 12.03 5.31 -0.26
CA GLU A 258 13.45 5.63 -0.45
C GLU A 258 13.79 7.08 -0.07
N THR A 259 12.85 8.01 -0.32
CA THR A 259 13.03 9.43 0.01
C THR A 259 12.81 9.70 1.50
N TYR A 260 11.78 9.12 2.09
CA TYR A 260 11.22 9.51 3.39
C TYR A 260 11.35 8.42 4.47
N LEU A 261 12.46 7.68 4.48
CA LEU A 261 12.78 6.78 5.60
C LEU A 261 12.83 7.54 6.94
N SER A 262 12.28 6.90 7.97
CA SER A 262 12.19 7.40 9.34
C SER A 262 13.50 7.21 10.11
N THR A 263 14.66 7.29 9.44
CA THR A 263 16.01 6.98 9.96
C THR A 263 16.36 7.71 11.27
N TYR A 264 15.75 8.87 11.51
CA TYR A 264 16.06 9.73 12.64
C TYR A 264 14.83 10.02 13.53
N PHE A 265 13.88 9.09 13.59
CA PHE A 265 12.73 9.10 14.51
C PHE A 265 12.88 8.05 15.62
N SER A 266 12.24 8.29 16.78
CA SER A 266 12.23 7.44 17.99
C SER A 266 11.71 6.02 17.70
N PRO A 267 12.06 5.02 18.55
CA PRO A 267 12.97 3.92 18.19
C PRO A 267 12.64 3.25 16.85
N ASN A 268 13.66 2.70 16.17
CA ASN A 268 13.72 2.19 14.78
C ASN A 268 12.61 1.23 14.26
N THR A 269 11.52 0.97 14.98
CA THR A 269 10.42 0.10 14.56
C THR A 269 9.77 0.54 13.25
N HIS A 270 9.62 1.85 13.03
CA HIS A 270 9.14 2.39 11.75
C HIS A 270 10.11 2.08 10.61
N LEU A 271 11.40 2.35 10.82
CA LEU A 271 12.44 2.14 9.82
C LEU A 271 12.51 0.66 9.38
N THR A 272 12.39 -0.28 10.32
CA THR A 272 12.37 -1.71 9.99
C THR A 272 11.17 -2.09 9.12
N GLY A 273 9.98 -1.58 9.42
CA GLY A 273 8.79 -1.82 8.58
C GLY A 273 8.89 -1.17 7.19
N GLU A 274 9.46 0.03 7.11
CA GLU A 274 9.72 0.73 5.85
C GLU A 274 10.74 -0.03 4.98
N ALA A 275 11.82 -0.52 5.59
CA ALA A 275 12.81 -1.35 4.92
C ALA A 275 12.22 -2.68 4.45
N LEU A 276 11.33 -3.30 5.23
CA LEU A 276 10.59 -4.50 4.82
C LEU A 276 9.72 -4.22 3.59
N GLY A 277 9.04 -3.06 3.52
CA GLY A 277 8.29 -2.66 2.34
C GLY A 277 9.16 -2.54 1.09
N LEU A 278 10.34 -1.92 1.21
CA LEU A 278 11.31 -1.83 0.12
C LEU A 278 11.85 -3.20 -0.29
N PHE A 279 12.10 -4.10 0.66
CA PHE A 279 12.50 -5.47 0.39
C PHE A 279 11.44 -6.21 -0.42
N TYR A 280 10.17 -6.15 -0.03
CA TYR A 280 9.06 -6.75 -0.78
C TYR A 280 8.95 -6.18 -2.20
N LEU A 281 9.04 -4.86 -2.36
CA LEU A 281 8.99 -4.21 -3.67
C LEU A 281 10.14 -4.66 -4.57
N GLY A 282 11.38 -4.56 -4.09
CA GLY A 282 12.57 -4.90 -4.88
C GLY A 282 12.73 -6.39 -5.18
N THR A 283 12.19 -7.27 -4.32
CA THR A 283 12.26 -8.72 -4.54
C THR A 283 11.12 -9.28 -5.36
N LEU A 284 9.89 -8.75 -5.22
CA LEU A 284 8.71 -9.29 -5.91
C LEU A 284 8.37 -8.56 -7.21
N LEU A 285 8.90 -7.36 -7.40
CA LEU A 285 8.80 -6.60 -8.65
C LEU A 285 10.20 -6.25 -9.18
N PRO A 286 11.09 -7.24 -9.40
CA PRO A 286 12.45 -6.99 -9.86
C PRO A 286 12.49 -6.31 -11.23
N GLU A 287 11.39 -6.36 -11.98
CA GLU A 287 11.26 -5.69 -13.26
C GLU A 287 11.18 -4.16 -13.13
N LEU A 288 10.90 -3.60 -11.94
CA LEU A 288 10.87 -2.14 -11.74
C LEU A 288 12.27 -1.57 -11.48
N LYS A 289 12.70 -0.59 -12.28
CA LYS A 289 13.94 0.18 -12.09
C LYS A 289 13.82 1.32 -11.08
#